data_AF-A0A7Y0QRU1-F1
#
_entry.id   AF-A0A7Y0QRU1-F1
#
_cell.length_a   1.000
_cell.length_b   1.000
_cell.length_c   1.000
_cell.angle_alpha   90.00
_cell.angle_beta   90.00
_cell.angle_gamma   90.00
#
_symmetry.space_group_name_H-M   'P 1'
#
loop_
_entity.id
_entity.type
_entity.pdbx_description
1 polymer ?
#
loop_
_entity_poly.entity_id
_entity_poly.type
_entity_poly.pdbx_seq_one_letter_code
_entity_poly.pdbx_strand_id
1 'polypeptide(L)'
;MKLEWEGEEDDRLAAIRAAEERVRLEARATGEPIVIANEFSEVQVTRVETRNGSRLMIKSPRSGQWVSLCPLELESLTWQAPATFSAMIGNPFGPLIPEDERPPQFKKNSNI
;
A
#
# COMPACT_ATOMS: atom_id res chain seq x y z
N MET A 1 31.01 5.54 -9.72
CA MET A 1 30.12 5.07 -10.80
C MET A 1 28.70 5.18 -10.28
N LYS A 2 27.88 6.09 -10.81
CA LYS A 2 26.46 6.17 -10.46
C LYS A 2 25.77 5.00 -11.16
N LEU A 3 25.12 4.12 -10.41
CA LEU A 3 24.14 3.20 -11.00
C LEU A 3 22.86 4.00 -11.18
N GLU A 4 22.50 4.25 -12.44
CA GLU A 4 21.14 4.68 -12.80
C GLU A 4 20.43 3.43 -13.35
N TRP A 5 19.23 3.13 -12.84
CA TRP A 5 18.44 1.98 -13.30
C TRP A 5 17.23 2.43 -14.11
N GLU A 6 16.78 1.55 -15.02
CA GLU A 6 15.56 1.78 -15.79
C GLU A 6 14.36 1.90 -14.83
N GLY A 7 13.66 3.04 -14.87
CA GLY A 7 12.54 3.36 -13.98
C GLY A 7 12.89 4.17 -12.72
N GLU A 8 14.15 4.53 -12.48
CA GLU A 8 14.55 5.34 -11.31
C GLU A 8 13.78 6.66 -11.23
N GLU A 9 13.59 7.33 -12.37
CA GLU A 9 12.84 8.58 -12.43
C GLU A 9 11.35 8.38 -12.12
N ASP A 10 10.75 7.31 -12.63
CA ASP A 10 9.34 7.00 -12.39
C ASP A 10 9.09 6.67 -10.92
N ASP A 11 9.99 5.90 -10.31
CA ASP A 11 9.97 5.59 -8.87
C ASP A 11 10.11 6.87 -8.04
N ARG A 12 11.04 7.76 -8.41
CA ARG A 12 11.23 9.04 -7.74
C ARG A 12 9.98 9.92 -7.80
N LEU A 13 9.39 10.06 -8.99
CA LEU A 13 8.16 10.82 -9.17
C LEU A 13 6.98 10.19 -8.43
N ALA A 14 6.89 8.85 -8.43
CA ALA A 14 5.88 8.11 -7.66
C ALA A 14 6.04 8.35 -6.15
N ALA A 15 7.27 8.33 -5.64
CA ALA A 15 7.57 8.62 -4.24
C ALA A 15 7.18 10.06 -3.85
N ILE A 16 7.46 11.05 -4.70
CA ILE A 16 7.04 12.45 -4.48
C ILE A 16 5.51 12.54 -4.41
N ARG A 17 4.80 11.99 -5.40
CA ARG A 17 3.33 12.00 -5.42
C ARG A 17 2.74 11.32 -4.19
N ALA A 18 3.31 10.19 -3.77
CA ALA A 18 2.88 9.48 -2.57
C ALA A 18 3.12 10.30 -1.30
N ALA A 19 4.27 10.96 -1.18
CA ALA A 19 4.57 11.82 -0.04
C ALA A 19 3.60 13.01 0.06
N GLU A 20 3.30 13.67 -1.07
CA GLU A 20 2.31 14.74 -1.12
C GLU A 20 0.90 14.26 -0.76
N GLU A 21 0.49 13.09 -1.26
CA GLU A 21 -0.82 12.51 -0.94
C GLU A 21 -0.94 12.20 0.55
N ARG A 22 0.11 11.63 1.15
CA ARG A 22 0.15 11.39 2.59
C ARG A 22 -0.06 12.68 3.38
N VAL A 23 0.64 13.76 3.02
CA VAL A 23 0.48 15.07 3.67
C VAL A 23 -0.95 15.59 3.52
N ARG A 24 -1.55 15.45 2.34
CA ARG A 24 -2.96 15.84 2.10
C ARG A 24 -3.94 15.06 2.96
N LEU A 25 -3.73 13.76 3.15
CA LEU A 25 -4.57 12.90 3.99
C LEU A 25 -4.37 13.19 5.48
N GLU A 26 -3.12 13.35 5.92
CA GLU A 26 -2.78 13.69 7.32
C GLU A 26 -3.39 15.02 7.74
N ALA A 27 -3.43 16.02 6.85
CA ALA A 27 -4.10 17.30 7.10
C ALA A 27 -5.62 17.18 7.32
N ARG A 28 -6.22 16.02 6.99
CA ARG A 28 -7.65 15.71 7.17
C ARG A 28 -7.88 14.58 8.17
N ALA A 29 -6.90 14.31 9.04
CA ALA A 29 -7.05 13.38 10.13
C ALA A 29 -8.14 13.82 11.11
N THR A 30 -8.92 12.86 11.60
CA THR A 30 -9.98 13.09 12.58
C THR A 30 -9.80 12.17 13.78
N GLY A 31 -9.81 12.74 14.98
CA GLY A 31 -9.62 12.00 16.23
C GLY A 31 -8.16 11.64 16.48
N GLU A 32 -7.93 10.95 17.60
CA GLU A 32 -6.60 10.51 18.01
C GLU A 32 -6.17 9.24 17.25
N PRO A 33 -4.89 9.13 16.85
CA PRO A 33 -4.36 7.90 16.27
C PRO A 33 -4.44 6.71 17.24
N ILE A 34 -4.87 5.57 16.73
CA ILE A 34 -4.78 4.30 17.45
C ILE A 34 -3.42 3.68 17.14
N VAL A 35 -2.66 3.36 18.18
CA VAL A 35 -1.36 2.69 18.05
C VAL A 35 -1.56 1.19 18.23
N ILE A 36 -1.11 0.40 17.25
CA ILE A 36 -1.07 -1.06 17.32
C ILE A 36 0.39 -1.48 17.23
N ALA A 37 0.89 -2.12 18.28
CA ALA A 37 2.28 -2.50 18.39
C ALA A 37 2.48 -3.90 18.97
N ASN A 38 3.58 -4.53 18.59
CA ASN A 38 4.12 -5.75 19.18
C ASN A 38 5.65 -5.62 19.32
N GLU A 39 6.33 -6.72 19.66
CA GLU A 39 7.78 -6.75 19.87
C GLU A 39 8.63 -6.54 18.60
N PHE A 40 8.01 -6.58 17.42
CA PHE A 40 8.70 -6.44 16.13
C PHE A 40 8.34 -5.14 15.39
N SER A 41 7.13 -4.63 15.61
CA SER A 41 6.49 -3.66 14.74
C SER A 41 5.53 -2.74 15.48
N GLU A 42 5.39 -1.51 14.97
CA GLU A 42 4.37 -0.54 15.36
C GLU A 42 3.72 0.04 14.10
N VAL A 43 2.40 0.20 14.15
CA VAL A 43 1.62 0.97 13.18
C VAL A 43 0.68 1.93 13.87
N GLN A 44 0.42 3.06 13.23
CA GLN A 44 -0.54 4.07 13.65
C GLN A 44 -1.71 4.06 12.67
N VAL A 45 -2.92 3.95 13.21
CA VAL A 45 -4.17 3.93 12.45
C VAL A 45 -4.93 5.22 12.74
N THR A 46 -5.23 5.97 11.69
CA THR A 46 -5.91 7.27 11.80
C THR A 46 -7.03 7.34 10.79
N ARG A 47 -8.20 7.81 11.23
CA ARG A 47 -9.31 8.11 10.33
C ARG A 47 -9.01 9.42 9.59
N VAL A 48 -9.13 9.42 8.27
CA VAL A 48 -8.93 10.61 7.43
C VAL A 48 -10.17 10.86 6.58
N GLU A 49 -10.57 12.11 6.42
CA GLU A 49 -11.72 12.49 5.60
C GLU A 49 -11.29 12.84 4.19
N THR A 50 -11.92 12.23 3.19
CA THR A 50 -11.70 12.56 1.78
C THR A 50 -13.00 13.06 1.15
N ARG A 51 -12.91 13.62 -0.06
CA ARG A 51 -14.11 13.98 -0.84
C ARG A 51 -15.04 12.79 -1.13
N ASN A 52 -14.50 11.57 -1.10
CA ASN A 52 -15.21 10.33 -1.41
C ASN A 52 -15.62 9.57 -0.13
N GLY A 53 -15.58 10.24 1.03
CA GLY A 53 -15.89 9.65 2.33
C GLY A 53 -14.65 9.35 3.17
N SER A 54 -14.88 8.71 4.31
CA SER A 54 -13.85 8.39 5.30
C SER A 54 -12.97 7.23 4.85
N ARG A 55 -11.67 7.33 5.14
CA ARG A 55 -10.69 6.26 4.96
C ARG A 55 -9.94 6.01 6.26
N LEU A 56 -9.37 4.81 6.42
CA LEU A 56 -8.35 4.54 7.43
C LEU A 56 -6.98 4.68 6.79
N MET A 57 -6.17 5.59 7.31
CA MET A 57 -4.75 5.66 7.01
C MET A 57 -4.00 4.80 8.03
N ILE A 58 -3.20 3.86 7.54
CA ILE A 58 -2.32 3.01 8.35
C ILE A 58 -0.90 3.36 7.97
N LYS A 59 -0.06 3.74 8.94
CA LYS A 59 1.35 4.06 8.70
C LYS A 59 2.26 3.31 9.66
N SER A 60 3.42 2.88 9.16
CA SER A 60 4.50 2.37 10.00
C SER A 60 5.54 3.48 10.21
N PRO A 61 5.70 4.01 11.43
CA PRO A 61 6.72 5.04 11.70
C PRO A 61 8.14 4.56 11.40
N ARG A 62 8.40 3.27 11.59
CA ARG A 62 9.74 2.67 11.41
C ARG A 62 10.17 2.61 9.95
N SER A 63 9.28 2.21 9.04
CA SER A 63 9.61 2.05 7.61
C SER A 63 9.17 3.23 6.75
N GLY A 64 8.34 4.13 7.28
CA GLY A 64 7.70 5.20 6.52
C GLY A 64 6.63 4.72 5.53
N GLN A 65 6.39 3.41 5.45
CA GLN A 65 5.34 2.83 4.61
C GLN A 65 3.97 3.20 5.13
N TRP A 66 3.03 3.40 4.22
CA TRP A 66 1.67 3.76 4.57
C TRP A 66 0.69 3.32 3.49
N VAL A 67 -0.57 3.17 3.88
CA VAL A 67 -1.70 2.90 2.99
C VAL A 67 -2.92 3.66 3.49
N SER A 68 -3.83 4.01 2.59
CA SER A 68 -5.17 4.47 2.97
C SER A 68 -6.22 3.55 2.37
N LEU A 69 -7.17 3.09 3.18
CA LEU A 69 -8.19 2.11 2.79
C LEU A 69 -9.59 2.69 3.01
N CYS A 70 -10.46 2.59 2.02
CA CYS A 70 -11.89 2.82 2.18
C CYS A 70 -12.55 1.64 2.90
N PRO A 71 -13.81 1.78 3.35
CA PRO A 71 -14.53 0.70 4.03
C PRO A 71 -14.58 -0.62 3.24
N LEU A 72 -14.80 -0.56 1.92
CA LEU A 72 -14.88 -1.76 1.07
C LEU A 72 -13.51 -2.44 0.92
N GLU A 73 -12.43 -1.66 0.77
CA GLU A 73 -11.06 -2.19 0.72
C GLU A 73 -10.71 -2.88 2.04
N LEU A 74 -11.11 -2.30 3.18
CA LEU A 74 -10.93 -2.89 4.50
C LEU A 74 -11.74 -4.18 4.69
N GLU A 75 -13.02 -4.18 4.28
CA GLU A 75 -13.88 -5.36 4.28
C GLU A 75 -13.28 -6.49 3.44
N SER A 76 -12.74 -6.17 2.27
CA SER A 76 -12.11 -7.17 1.39
C SER A 76 -10.92 -7.89 2.05
N LEU A 77 -10.21 -7.23 2.98
CA LEU A 77 -9.15 -7.87 3.76
C LEU A 77 -9.73 -8.91 4.73
N THR A 78 -10.91 -8.68 5.29
CA THR A 78 -11.55 -9.61 6.23
C THR A 78 -12.03 -10.91 5.57
N TRP A 79 -12.16 -10.92 4.25
CA TRP A 79 -12.53 -12.11 3.48
C TRP A 79 -11.34 -13.00 3.14
N GLN A 80 -10.11 -12.53 3.39
CA GLN A 80 -8.91 -13.30 3.09
C GLN A 80 -8.66 -14.36 4.15
N ALA A 81 -8.19 -15.54 3.71
CA ALA A 81 -7.77 -16.59 4.61
C ALA A 81 -6.42 -16.23 5.29
N PRO A 82 -6.15 -16.72 6.51
CA PRO A 82 -4.85 -16.52 7.17
C PRO A 82 -3.65 -16.91 6.31
N ALA A 83 -3.79 -17.95 5.47
CA ALA A 83 -2.74 -18.38 4.54
C ALA A 83 -2.32 -17.28 3.54
N THR A 84 -3.27 -16.45 3.08
CA THR A 84 -3.00 -15.33 2.19
C THR A 84 -2.11 -14.28 2.86
N PHE A 85 -2.41 -13.94 4.12
CA PHE A 85 -1.59 -13.00 4.88
C PHE A 85 -0.20 -13.56 5.18
N SER A 86 -0.09 -14.85 5.52
CA SER A 86 1.22 -15.49 5.71
C SER A 86 2.09 -15.42 4.46
N ALA A 87 1.51 -15.63 3.27
CA ALA A 87 2.22 -15.49 2.01
C ALA A 87 2.70 -14.05 1.77
N MET A 88 1.85 -13.05 2.02
CA MET A 88 2.22 -11.63 1.91
C MET A 88 3.36 -11.25 2.86
N ILE A 89 3.31 -11.71 4.11
CA ILE A 89 4.33 -11.39 5.13
C ILE A 89 5.65 -12.13 4.84
N GLY A 90 5.58 -13.36 4.32
CA GLY A 90 6.76 -14.14 3.94
C GLY A 90 7.48 -13.59 2.71
N ASN A 91 6.76 -12.89 1.82
CA ASN A 91 7.32 -12.29 0.60
C ASN A 91 6.82 -10.84 0.39
N PRO A 92 7.25 -9.88 1.24
CA PRO A 92 6.62 -8.56 1.37
C PRO A 92 6.74 -7.64 0.14
N PHE A 93 7.54 -8.01 -0.86
CA PHE A 93 7.74 -7.26 -2.10
C PHE A 93 7.64 -8.13 -3.36
N GLY A 94 7.25 -9.40 -3.21
CA GLY A 94 7.16 -10.31 -4.33
C GLY A 94 5.72 -10.66 -4.70
N PRO A 95 5.51 -11.23 -5.90
CA PRO A 95 4.19 -11.69 -6.31
C PRO A 95 3.65 -12.77 -5.38
N LEU A 96 2.33 -12.74 -5.12
CA LEU A 96 1.64 -13.83 -4.42
C LEU A 96 1.41 -15.06 -5.31
N ILE A 97 1.43 -14.85 -6.62
CA ILE A 97 1.26 -15.91 -7.62
C ILE A 97 2.64 -16.16 -8.26
N PRO A 98 3.19 -17.37 -8.15
CA PRO A 98 4.43 -17.75 -8.83
C PRO A 98 4.37 -17.47 -10.34
N GLU A 99 5.51 -17.14 -10.93
CA GLU A 99 5.60 -16.68 -12.32
C GLU A 99 5.00 -17.70 -13.32
N ASP A 100 5.13 -18.98 -13.00
CA ASP A 100 4.66 -20.16 -13.73
C ASP A 100 3.15 -20.45 -13.57
N GLU A 101 2.52 -19.90 -12.54
CA GLU A 101 1.07 -20.01 -12.30
C GLU A 101 0.30 -18.76 -12.75
N ARG A 102 1.00 -17.71 -13.22
CA ARG A 102 0.34 -16.50 -13.69
C ARG A 102 -0.46 -16.78 -14.96
N PRO A 103 -1.72 -16.31 -15.04
CA PRO A 103 -2.50 -16.44 -16.26
C PRO A 103 -1.78 -15.72 -17.43
N PRO A 104 -1.88 -16.24 -18.66
CA PRO A 104 -1.27 -15.62 -19.82
C PRO A 104 -1.77 -14.18 -19.96
N GLN A 105 -0.85 -13.21 -19.96
CA GLN A 105 -1.21 -11.81 -20.15
C GLN A 105 -1.84 -11.65 -21.54
N PHE A 106 -3.08 -11.13 -21.58
CA PHE A 106 -3.72 -10.75 -22.84
C PHE A 106 -2.87 -9.67 -23.52
N LYS A 107 -2.10 -10.04 -24.55
CA LYS A 107 -1.50 -9.07 -25.45
C LYS A 107 -2.64 -8.36 -26.18
N LYS A 108 -2.92 -7.11 -25.80
CA LYS A 108 -3.70 -6.21 -26.67
C LYS A 108 -2.88 -6.03 -27.94
N ASN A 109 -3.28 -6.71 -29.01
CA ASN A 109 -2.76 -6.41 -30.34
C ASN A 109 -3.18 -4.98 -30.68
N SER A 110 -2.28 -4.02 -30.46
CA SER A 110 -2.38 -2.71 -31.11
C SER A 110 -2.00 -2.90 -32.57
N ASN A 111 -2.99 -3.29 -33.36
CA ASN A 111 -3.03 -3.10 -34.80
C ASN A 111 -4.50 -2.89 -35.16
N ILE A 112 -4.91 -1.62 -35.15
CA ILE A 112 -5.84 -0.95 -36.07
C ILE A 112 -5.70 0.55 -35.80
#